data_AF-A0A7V9LX88-F1
#
_entry.id   AF-A0A7V9LX88-F1
#
_cell.length_a   1.000
_cell.length_b   1.000
_cell.length_c   1.000
_cell.angle_alpha   90.00
_cell.angle_beta   90.00
_cell.angle_gamma   90.00
#
_symmetry.space_group_name_H-M   'P 1'
#
loop_
_entity.id
_entity.type
_entity.pdbx_description
1 polymer ?
#
loop_
_entity_poly.entity_id
_entity_poly.type
_entity_poly.pdbx_seq_one_letter_code
_entity_poly.pdbx_strand_id
1 'polypeptide(L)'
;MTAFSEHVLDTLRTGLHTDAHLDGTDPPSLRVTWIDWDSGFRGSRLRVADRIVAINGSPIRRPADLSQLQQAIRELPGGLNEGDVMAATGLADGGELRFTVRRRAYPGDGWTTVDVVGQVRTERVWSAENARRGLGPTGPDALVNDGFDSPWSSWYEQRVFAWSQVLDEGWSRSRRSNRPLLADELAEQPRIDLLVQNYPGPFARAAAADWQAVVTSLSGTPYELTSDALDFRELGEQRTAQITAAGQVAWQRYLADHAAETVPAFPSVDPFRGDRSGLVGNLVVLPEITPRQWLISMGSVFLSATDRTSWYFVPLEDPAVRALYEAANRYRRCVAPDLRESILIAGRVLPDPRMLAADGPSAAGFDVAPAAALMGGSLFVDLEEPEHRFAGERDLKDLQVAELRPAATPRQVIEGLVSALKLGDEDAWKALFADWYLVPGEGPPLYYAFYPYPPANVDEDWIRSRALILGDLEDVRVVWTGEPRLLLRGTDYPGAPDLEEVAVEVDHIGSFDGEHRAFCDTRVHRVWSVQRRNAGPWRVASFQGI
;
A
#
# COMPACT_ATOMS: atom_id res chain seq x y z
N MET A 1 41.90 -20.20 -12.49
CA MET A 1 41.57 -18.82 -12.04
C MET A 1 42.58 -17.87 -12.65
N THR A 2 42.12 -16.85 -13.36
CA THR A 2 42.96 -15.75 -13.83
C THR A 2 43.29 -14.87 -12.63
N ALA A 3 44.56 -14.63 -12.35
CA ALA A 3 44.97 -13.65 -11.35
C ALA A 3 44.95 -12.26 -12.00
N PHE A 4 44.36 -11.27 -11.34
CA PHE A 4 44.35 -9.89 -11.80
C PHE A 4 45.38 -9.07 -11.02
N SER A 5 46.18 -8.30 -11.73
CA SER A 5 47.09 -7.31 -11.17
C SER A 5 46.28 -6.08 -10.71
N GLU A 6 46.61 -5.59 -9.52
CA GLU A 6 46.01 -4.40 -8.95
C GLU A 6 46.71 -3.14 -9.47
N HIS A 7 45.92 -2.21 -9.98
CA HIS A 7 46.34 -0.85 -10.31
C HIS A 7 45.67 0.11 -9.33
N VAL A 8 46.46 0.72 -8.46
CA VAL A 8 46.02 1.72 -7.50
C VAL A 8 46.08 3.09 -8.18
N LEU A 9 44.97 3.83 -8.18
CA LEU A 9 44.90 5.20 -8.70
C LEU A 9 45.37 6.20 -7.63
N ASP A 10 45.29 7.51 -7.86
CA ASP A 10 45.67 8.50 -6.83
C ASP A 10 44.47 9.04 -6.03
N THR A 11 43.25 8.74 -6.48
CA THR A 11 42.01 9.25 -5.90
C THR A 11 41.59 8.47 -4.66
N LEU A 12 41.44 9.13 -3.52
CA LEU A 12 40.84 8.56 -2.31
C LEU A 12 39.31 8.55 -2.42
N ARG A 13 38.69 7.50 -1.90
CA ARG A 13 37.23 7.38 -1.82
C ARG A 13 36.77 6.66 -0.56
N THR A 14 35.55 6.94 -0.15
CA THR A 14 34.85 6.12 0.85
C THR A 14 34.24 4.87 0.22
N GLY A 15 33.91 4.93 -1.07
CA GLY A 15 33.14 3.89 -1.76
C GLY A 15 31.70 3.80 -1.27
N LEU A 16 31.14 4.94 -0.83
CA LEU A 16 29.74 5.05 -0.40
C LEU A 16 28.94 5.78 -1.47
N HIS A 17 27.70 5.35 -1.65
CA HIS A 17 26.70 6.12 -2.37
C HIS A 17 25.76 6.72 -1.34
N THR A 18 25.51 8.02 -1.43
CA THR A 18 24.69 8.74 -0.45
C THR A 18 23.65 9.64 -1.11
N ASP A 19 22.54 9.84 -0.41
CA ASP A 19 21.49 10.80 -0.74
C ASP A 19 21.50 11.92 0.30
N ALA A 20 21.64 13.16 -0.15
CA ALA A 20 21.90 14.31 0.71
C ALA A 20 20.59 14.90 1.24
N HIS A 21 20.31 14.72 2.52
CA HIS A 21 19.18 15.31 3.23
C HIS A 21 19.64 16.52 4.05
N LEU A 22 20.10 17.56 3.36
CA LEU A 22 20.66 18.75 4.00
C LEU A 22 19.60 19.79 4.38
N ASP A 23 18.47 19.75 3.68
CA ASP A 23 17.29 20.57 3.93
C ASP A 23 16.10 19.71 4.41
N GLY A 24 15.25 20.26 5.28
CA GLY A 24 14.03 19.60 5.75
C GLY A 24 14.22 18.45 6.76
N THR A 25 15.47 18.03 7.04
CA THR A 25 15.78 17.13 8.16
C THR A 25 16.57 17.86 9.25
N ASP A 26 16.36 17.44 10.49
CA ASP A 26 17.10 17.92 11.66
C ASP A 26 17.55 16.71 12.51
N PRO A 27 18.86 16.46 12.66
CA PRO A 27 19.96 17.18 12.02
C PRO A 27 20.06 16.90 10.50
N PRO A 28 20.69 17.79 9.72
CA PRO A 28 21.12 17.52 8.35
C PRO A 28 21.92 16.23 8.26
N SER A 29 21.70 15.44 7.20
CA SER A 29 22.31 14.11 7.09
C SER A 29 22.57 13.65 5.67
N LEU A 30 23.43 12.63 5.54
CA LEU A 30 23.61 11.85 4.31
C LEU A 30 23.04 10.45 4.54
N ARG A 31 22.02 10.05 3.78
CA ARG A 31 21.49 8.69 3.83
C ARG A 31 22.36 7.79 2.98
N VAL A 32 22.89 6.71 3.55
CA VAL A 32 23.67 5.72 2.81
C VAL A 32 22.74 4.90 1.93
N THR A 33 22.89 4.97 0.61
CA THR A 33 22.06 4.24 -0.35
C THR A 33 22.75 2.98 -0.86
N TRP A 34 24.08 2.96 -0.86
CA TRP A 34 24.88 1.77 -1.19
C TRP A 34 26.29 1.86 -0.59
N ILE A 35 26.94 0.71 -0.44
CA ILE A 35 28.34 0.59 -0.03
C ILE A 35 29.02 -0.27 -1.08
N ASP A 36 30.07 0.21 -1.75
CA ASP A 36 30.76 -0.59 -2.76
C ASP A 36 31.41 -1.83 -2.14
N TRP A 37 31.58 -2.89 -2.94
CA TRP A 37 32.10 -4.17 -2.45
C TRP A 37 33.55 -4.06 -1.94
N ASP A 38 34.32 -3.11 -2.50
CA ASP A 38 35.72 -2.83 -2.15
C ASP A 38 35.87 -1.64 -1.19
N SER A 39 34.76 -1.07 -0.71
CA SER A 39 34.77 0.01 0.27
C SER A 39 35.42 -0.44 1.58
N GLY A 40 36.26 0.41 2.16
CA GLY A 40 36.82 0.20 3.50
C GLY A 40 35.81 0.35 4.64
N PHE A 41 34.54 0.66 4.34
CA PHE A 41 33.43 0.61 5.29
C PHE A 41 32.75 -0.76 5.36
N ARG A 42 33.06 -1.70 4.45
CA ARG A 42 32.59 -3.08 4.58
C ARG A 42 33.17 -3.69 5.87
N GLY A 43 32.30 -4.23 6.73
CA GLY A 43 32.66 -4.74 8.05
C GLY A 43 32.69 -3.72 9.19
N SER A 44 32.50 -2.43 8.92
CA SER A 44 32.46 -1.35 9.93
C SER A 44 31.17 -1.30 10.76
N ARG A 45 30.16 -2.11 10.41
CA ARG A 45 28.76 -2.04 10.88
C ARG A 45 27.94 -0.87 10.32
N LEU A 46 28.49 -0.07 9.40
CA LEU A 46 27.69 0.82 8.55
C LEU A 46 26.68 -0.01 7.76
N ARG A 47 25.45 0.49 7.64
CA ARG A 47 24.38 -0.16 6.88
C ARG A 47 23.80 0.81 5.85
N VAL A 48 23.26 0.26 4.77
CA VAL A 48 22.34 0.99 3.91
C VAL A 48 21.16 1.50 4.76
N ALA A 49 20.62 2.66 4.41
CA ALA A 49 19.63 3.47 5.13
C ALA A 49 20.12 4.17 6.42
N ASP A 50 21.36 3.94 6.89
CA ASP A 50 21.93 4.75 7.96
C ASP A 50 22.05 6.22 7.52
N ARG A 51 21.84 7.14 8.45
CA ARG A 51 21.98 8.59 8.23
C ARG A 51 23.25 9.11 8.88
N ILE A 52 24.27 9.43 8.10
CA ILE A 52 25.49 10.07 8.60
C ILE A 52 25.15 11.51 9.00
N VAL A 53 25.40 11.86 10.26
CA VAL A 53 25.12 13.19 10.83
C VAL A 53 26.37 13.93 11.28
N ALA A 54 27.50 13.23 11.42
CA ALA A 54 28.80 13.85 11.66
C ALA A 54 29.95 13.02 11.06
N ILE A 55 31.03 13.71 10.69
CA ILE A 55 32.25 13.14 10.13
C ILE A 55 33.42 13.58 11.00
N ASN A 56 34.17 12.63 11.56
CA ASN A 56 35.26 12.87 12.53
C ASN A 56 34.85 13.83 13.66
N GLY A 57 33.62 13.66 14.17
CA GLY A 57 33.04 14.49 15.23
C GLY A 57 32.53 15.87 14.77
N SER A 58 32.73 16.25 13.50
CA SER A 58 32.19 17.49 12.93
C SER A 58 30.77 17.24 12.38
N PRO A 59 29.73 17.89 12.93
CA PRO A 59 28.37 17.71 12.44
C PRO A 59 28.20 18.19 11.00
N ILE A 60 27.38 17.49 10.22
CA ILE A 60 26.93 17.96 8.92
C ILE A 60 26.02 19.16 9.14
N ARG A 61 26.25 20.23 8.39
CA ARG A 61 25.53 21.50 8.54
C ARG A 61 24.66 21.76 7.33
N ARG A 62 23.53 22.44 7.57
CA ARG A 62 22.69 22.96 6.49
C ARG A 62 23.45 24.07 5.75
N PRO A 63 23.60 23.98 4.42
CA PRO A 63 24.18 25.04 3.60
C PRO A 63 23.35 26.32 3.69
N ALA A 64 23.98 27.50 3.58
CA ALA A 64 23.25 28.77 3.69
C ALA A 64 22.44 29.14 2.44
N ASP A 65 22.85 28.61 1.28
CA ASP A 65 22.26 28.89 -0.02
C ASP A 65 22.43 27.71 -1.00
N LEU A 66 21.79 27.81 -2.17
CA LEU A 66 21.79 26.76 -3.18
C LEU A 66 23.16 26.50 -3.80
N SER A 67 24.03 27.51 -3.91
CA SER A 67 25.38 27.33 -4.43
C SER A 67 26.24 26.54 -3.44
N GLN A 68 26.16 26.87 -2.16
CA GLN A 68 26.80 26.11 -1.08
C GLN A 68 26.23 24.69 -0.96
N LEU A 69 24.93 24.51 -1.22
CA LEU A 69 24.30 23.18 -1.26
C LEU A 69 24.91 22.31 -2.35
N GLN A 70 25.00 22.83 -3.58
CA GLN A 70 25.59 22.10 -4.70
C GLN A 70 27.07 21.76 -4.46
N GLN A 71 27.81 22.66 -3.81
CA GLN A 71 29.20 22.42 -3.43
C GLN A 71 29.30 21.34 -2.35
N ALA A 72 28.51 21.45 -1.27
CA ALA A 72 28.50 20.48 -0.18
C ALA A 72 28.18 19.06 -0.67
N ILE A 73 27.21 18.90 -1.57
CA ILE A 73 26.85 17.59 -2.16
C ILE A 73 28.04 16.96 -2.90
N ARG A 74 28.89 17.76 -3.53
CA ARG A 74 30.08 17.25 -4.24
C ARG A 74 31.22 16.88 -3.29
N GLU A 75 31.34 17.58 -2.17
CA GLU A 75 32.47 17.46 -1.22
C GLU A 75 32.26 16.42 -0.12
N LEU A 76 31.01 16.13 0.22
CA LEU A 76 30.64 15.15 1.25
C LEU A 76 30.84 13.69 0.79
N PRO A 77 30.90 12.71 1.72
CA PRO A 77 31.04 11.29 1.39
C PRO A 77 30.03 10.81 0.34
N GLY A 78 30.54 10.18 -0.73
CA GLY A 78 29.79 9.75 -1.92
C GLY A 78 29.63 10.83 -3.01
N GLY A 79 30.14 12.03 -2.77
CA GLY A 79 30.21 13.11 -3.75
C GLY A 79 31.42 13.00 -4.68
N LEU A 80 31.33 13.66 -5.84
CA LEU A 80 32.36 13.61 -6.89
C LEU A 80 33.75 14.07 -6.42
N ASN A 81 33.82 15.02 -5.49
CA ASN A 81 35.05 15.66 -5.01
C ASN A 81 35.44 15.17 -3.60
N GLU A 82 34.86 14.08 -3.10
CA GLU A 82 35.13 13.59 -1.74
C GLU A 82 36.63 13.31 -1.51
N GLY A 83 37.32 12.82 -2.54
CA GLY A 83 38.73 12.46 -2.48
C GLY A 83 39.65 13.66 -2.26
N ASP A 84 39.36 14.78 -2.91
CA ASP A 84 40.13 16.03 -2.77
C ASP A 84 40.01 16.57 -1.35
N VAL A 85 38.80 16.52 -0.77
CA VAL A 85 38.53 16.94 0.61
C VAL A 85 39.26 16.03 1.60
N MET A 86 39.20 14.71 1.40
CA MET A 86 39.91 13.76 2.26
C MET A 86 41.43 13.96 2.22
N ALA A 87 42.00 14.12 1.02
CA ALA A 87 43.42 14.39 0.85
C ALA A 87 43.83 15.71 1.53
N ALA A 88 43.01 16.77 1.42
CA ALA A 88 43.24 18.05 2.08
C ALA A 88 43.22 17.95 3.62
N THR A 89 42.47 16.98 4.18
CA THR A 89 42.48 16.68 5.62
C THR A 89 43.66 15.80 6.06
N GLY A 90 44.54 15.41 5.15
CA GLY A 90 45.73 14.59 5.43
C GLY A 90 45.45 13.09 5.52
N LEU A 91 44.29 12.62 5.06
CA LEU A 91 44.01 11.19 4.96
C LEU A 91 44.80 10.56 3.81
N ALA A 92 45.11 9.27 3.96
CA ALA A 92 45.80 8.43 2.97
C ALA A 92 45.11 7.06 2.88
N ASP A 93 45.52 6.19 1.95
CA ASP A 93 44.96 4.84 1.83
C ASP A 93 45.03 4.07 3.16
N GLY A 94 43.90 3.52 3.60
CA GLY A 94 43.76 2.85 4.89
C GLY A 94 43.58 3.79 6.09
N GLY A 95 43.57 5.11 5.87
CA GLY A 95 43.29 6.10 6.90
C GLY A 95 41.89 5.93 7.49
N GLU A 96 41.77 6.11 8.80
CA GLU A 96 40.50 5.94 9.50
C GLU A 96 39.59 7.15 9.30
N LEU A 97 38.31 6.87 9.06
CA LEU A 97 37.26 7.87 8.99
C LEU A 97 36.11 7.43 9.90
N ARG A 98 35.76 8.29 10.86
CA ARG A 98 34.67 8.05 11.80
C ARG A 98 33.41 8.77 11.35
N PHE A 99 32.30 8.05 11.32
CA PHE A 99 30.97 8.61 11.18
C PHE A 99 30.17 8.46 12.46
N THR A 100 29.45 9.51 12.83
CA THR A 100 28.32 9.39 13.74
C THR A 100 27.07 9.23 12.88
N VAL A 101 26.37 8.12 13.05
CA VAL A 101 25.18 7.79 12.25
C VAL A 101 23.93 7.71 13.12
N ARG A 102 22.80 8.17 12.60
CA ARG A 102 21.47 7.90 13.13
C ARG A 102 20.89 6.69 12.39
N ARG A 103 20.41 5.73 13.17
CA ARG A 103 19.73 4.52 12.70
C ARG A 103 18.37 4.42 13.37
N ARG A 104 17.34 4.06 12.61
CA ARG A 104 15.99 3.84 13.17
C ARG A 104 16.05 2.78 14.28
N ALA A 105 15.38 3.04 15.39
CA ALA A 105 15.23 2.09 16.48
C ALA A 105 14.15 1.05 16.11
N TYR A 106 14.49 0.07 15.27
CA TYR A 106 13.53 -0.92 14.75
C TYR A 106 13.61 -2.26 15.51
N PRO A 107 12.49 -2.85 15.97
CA PRO A 107 11.20 -2.19 16.17
C PRO A 107 11.26 -1.22 17.37
N GLY A 108 10.46 -0.15 17.36
CA GLY A 108 10.46 0.85 18.43
C GLY A 108 10.25 2.29 17.96
N ASP A 109 10.68 3.25 18.77
CA ASP A 109 10.42 4.68 18.52
C ASP A 109 11.73 5.46 18.37
N GLY A 110 11.74 6.41 17.44
CA GLY A 110 12.81 7.36 17.20
C GLY A 110 14.06 6.76 16.56
N TRP A 111 15.20 7.32 16.90
CA TRP A 111 16.50 6.98 16.32
C TRP A 111 17.52 6.69 17.40
N THR A 112 18.39 5.72 17.11
CA THR A 112 19.62 5.46 17.85
C THR A 112 20.81 6.11 17.16
N THR A 113 21.72 6.68 17.94
CA THR A 113 22.98 7.22 17.43
C THR A 113 24.11 6.22 17.68
N VAL A 114 24.89 5.93 16.65
CA VAL A 114 25.99 4.96 16.69
C VAL A 114 27.22 5.57 16.02
N ASP A 115 28.39 5.40 16.62
CA ASP A 115 29.66 5.70 15.96
C ASP A 115 30.14 4.49 15.16
N VAL A 116 30.52 4.74 13.91
CA VAL A 116 31.02 3.77 12.96
C VAL A 116 32.40 4.22 12.47
N VAL A 117 33.36 3.31 12.42
CA VAL A 117 34.72 3.59 11.95
C VAL A 117 35.00 2.70 10.75
N GLY A 118 35.28 3.33 9.61
CA GLY A 118 35.74 2.66 8.40
C GLY A 118 37.09 3.21 7.95
N GLN A 119 37.56 2.72 6.81
CA GLN A 119 38.80 3.19 6.21
C GLN A 119 38.51 3.82 4.85
N VAL A 120 39.16 4.96 4.58
CA VAL A 120 39.22 5.48 3.22
C VAL A 120 40.17 4.62 2.41
N ARG A 121 39.85 4.45 1.13
CA ARG A 121 40.60 3.58 0.24
C ARG A 121 40.91 4.32 -1.03
N THR A 122 42.11 4.13 -1.54
CA THR A 122 42.40 4.58 -2.90
C THR A 122 41.62 3.74 -3.91
N GLU A 123 41.16 4.38 -4.99
CA GLU A 123 40.46 3.68 -6.06
C GLU A 123 41.37 2.62 -6.70
N ARG A 124 40.79 1.44 -6.96
CA ARG A 124 41.51 0.26 -7.46
C ARG A 124 40.87 -0.26 -8.73
N VAL A 125 41.71 -0.61 -9.70
CA VAL A 125 41.31 -1.30 -10.93
C VAL A 125 42.10 -2.59 -11.02
N TRP A 126 41.40 -3.70 -11.26
CA TRP A 126 42.03 -5.01 -11.43
C TRP A 126 42.07 -5.36 -12.91
N SER A 127 43.27 -5.67 -13.44
CA SER A 127 43.44 -6.05 -14.83
C SER A 127 44.33 -7.28 -14.99
N ALA A 128 43.98 -8.16 -15.93
CA ALA A 128 44.79 -9.31 -16.29
C ALA A 128 45.90 -8.91 -17.27
N GLU A 129 46.88 -9.78 -17.50
CA GLU A 129 48.01 -9.53 -18.43
C GLU A 129 47.57 -9.16 -19.86
N ASN A 130 46.37 -9.59 -20.27
CA ASN A 130 45.76 -9.27 -21.56
C ASN A 130 44.87 -8.02 -21.54
N ALA A 131 45.03 -7.14 -20.54
CA ALA A 131 44.27 -5.91 -20.30
C ALA A 131 42.76 -6.09 -20.07
N ARG A 132 42.28 -7.32 -19.80
CA ARG A 132 40.89 -7.54 -19.39
C ARG A 132 40.67 -7.14 -17.95
N ARG A 133 39.53 -6.52 -17.65
CA ARG A 133 39.20 -6.05 -16.28
C ARG A 133 38.59 -7.17 -15.45
N GLY A 134 39.02 -7.28 -14.20
CA GLY A 134 38.45 -8.20 -13.21
C GLY A 134 37.56 -7.47 -12.21
N LEU A 135 36.54 -8.14 -11.68
CA LEU A 135 35.72 -7.66 -10.56
C LEU A 135 36.39 -7.96 -9.22
N GLY A 136 37.67 -7.57 -9.09
CA GLY A 136 38.48 -7.79 -7.90
C GLY A 136 39.66 -8.74 -8.11
N PRO A 137 40.52 -8.91 -7.09
CA PRO A 137 41.82 -9.59 -7.22
C PRO A 137 41.70 -11.08 -7.59
N THR A 138 40.63 -11.73 -7.13
CA THR A 138 40.27 -13.12 -7.46
C THR A 138 38.86 -13.24 -8.04
N GLY A 139 38.30 -12.11 -8.49
CA GLY A 139 36.95 -12.05 -9.06
C GLY A 139 36.91 -12.56 -10.50
N PRO A 140 35.71 -12.66 -11.10
CA PRO A 140 35.56 -12.98 -12.50
C PRO A 140 36.07 -11.85 -13.41
N ASP A 141 36.42 -12.22 -14.64
CA ASP A 141 36.60 -11.27 -15.73
C ASP A 141 35.26 -10.60 -16.04
N ALA A 142 35.25 -9.27 -16.02
CA ALA A 142 34.06 -8.43 -16.12
C ALA A 142 33.21 -8.74 -17.35
N LEU A 143 33.84 -9.05 -18.49
CA LEU A 143 33.17 -9.25 -19.77
C LEU A 143 32.92 -10.73 -20.11
N VAL A 144 33.33 -11.65 -19.23
CA VAL A 144 33.08 -13.08 -19.43
C VAL A 144 31.63 -13.40 -19.06
N ASN A 145 31.01 -14.21 -19.89
CA ASN A 145 29.72 -14.85 -19.63
C ASN A 145 29.97 -16.24 -19.04
N ASP A 146 29.25 -16.58 -17.98
CA ASP A 146 29.33 -17.79 -17.16
C ASP A 146 28.26 -18.85 -17.51
N GLY A 147 27.55 -18.66 -18.63
CA GLY A 147 26.43 -19.49 -19.07
C GLY A 147 25.04 -18.91 -18.75
N PHE A 148 24.99 -17.74 -18.11
CA PHE A 148 23.77 -16.99 -17.84
C PHE A 148 23.55 -15.86 -18.87
N ASP A 149 22.48 -15.08 -18.71
CA ASP A 149 22.00 -14.15 -19.73
C ASP A 149 22.86 -12.88 -19.93
N SER A 150 23.87 -12.65 -19.09
CA SER A 150 24.67 -11.42 -19.11
C SER A 150 26.12 -11.64 -18.66
N PRO A 151 27.08 -10.80 -19.08
CA PRO A 151 28.42 -10.78 -18.50
C PRO A 151 28.41 -10.34 -17.03
N TRP A 152 29.46 -10.69 -16.27
CA TRP A 152 29.56 -10.40 -14.84
C TRP A 152 29.42 -8.93 -14.47
N SER A 153 30.00 -8.00 -15.25
CA SER A 153 29.89 -6.57 -14.94
C SER A 153 28.47 -6.06 -15.08
N SER A 154 27.79 -6.44 -16.18
CA SER A 154 26.40 -6.05 -16.43
C SER A 154 25.46 -6.66 -15.39
N TRP A 155 25.67 -7.92 -15.02
CA TRP A 155 24.93 -8.55 -13.94
C TRP A 155 25.13 -7.82 -12.61
N TYR A 156 26.38 -7.53 -12.23
CA TYR A 156 26.66 -6.88 -10.95
C TYR A 156 26.09 -5.45 -10.89
N GLU A 157 26.19 -4.66 -11.96
CA GLU A 157 25.57 -3.33 -12.04
C GLU A 157 24.04 -3.40 -11.88
N GLN A 158 23.38 -4.35 -12.56
CA GLN A 158 21.94 -4.58 -12.41
C GLN A 158 21.56 -4.99 -10.99
N ARG A 159 22.35 -5.88 -10.37
CA ARG A 159 22.14 -6.33 -8.99
C ARG A 159 22.33 -5.20 -8.00
N VAL A 160 23.40 -4.40 -8.11
CA VAL A 160 23.61 -3.23 -7.24
C VAL A 160 22.43 -2.26 -7.32
N PHE A 161 21.92 -1.98 -8.53
CA PHE A 161 20.74 -1.14 -8.70
C PHE A 161 19.48 -1.73 -8.04
N ALA A 162 19.22 -3.02 -8.22
CA ALA A 162 18.07 -3.69 -7.61
C ALA A 162 18.20 -3.79 -6.08
N TRP A 163 19.35 -4.22 -5.59
CA TRP A 163 19.66 -4.45 -4.18
C TRP A 163 19.71 -3.15 -3.39
N SER A 164 20.28 -2.08 -3.94
CA SER A 164 20.22 -0.75 -3.32
C SER A 164 18.78 -0.29 -3.12
N GLN A 165 17.90 -0.47 -4.12
CA GLN A 165 16.48 -0.14 -3.96
C GLN A 165 15.80 -0.98 -2.88
N VAL A 166 16.12 -2.26 -2.72
CA VAL A 166 15.54 -3.08 -1.64
C VAL A 166 16.03 -2.63 -0.27
N LEU A 167 17.35 -2.47 -0.11
CA LEU A 167 17.98 -2.21 1.19
C LEU A 167 17.83 -0.75 1.64
N ASP A 168 17.74 0.21 0.71
CA ASP A 168 17.52 1.63 0.98
C ASP A 168 16.05 1.97 1.24
N GLU A 169 15.36 1.08 1.96
CA GLU A 169 13.93 1.22 2.31
C GLU A 169 13.00 1.30 1.08
N GLY A 170 13.45 0.94 -0.12
CA GLY A 170 12.65 1.17 -1.33
C GLY A 170 11.37 0.34 -1.37
N TRP A 171 11.29 -0.85 -0.77
CA TRP A 171 10.01 -1.58 -0.68
C TRP A 171 9.08 -1.06 0.44
N SER A 172 9.58 -0.30 1.43
CA SER A 172 8.70 0.38 2.40
C SER A 172 8.15 1.71 1.84
N ARG A 173 8.84 2.31 0.87
CA ARG A 173 8.48 3.58 0.23
C ARG A 173 7.87 3.45 -1.17
N SER A 174 8.03 2.30 -1.82
CA SER A 174 7.46 2.02 -3.14
C SER A 174 6.35 0.98 -3.03
N ARG A 175 5.34 1.10 -3.88
CA ARG A 175 4.24 0.14 -4.04
C ARG A 175 4.72 -1.18 -4.68
N ARG A 176 5.91 -1.67 -4.35
CA ARG A 176 6.48 -2.90 -4.90
C ARG A 176 6.18 -4.04 -3.95
N SER A 177 5.65 -5.13 -4.51
CA SER A 177 5.42 -6.32 -3.72
C SER A 177 6.74 -7.03 -3.41
N ASN A 178 6.98 -7.35 -2.14
CA ASN A 178 8.21 -8.03 -1.71
C ASN A 178 8.22 -9.51 -2.12
N ARG A 179 7.05 -10.14 -2.31
CA ARG A 179 6.96 -11.59 -2.62
C ARG A 179 7.45 -11.95 -4.02
N PRO A 180 7.02 -11.27 -5.12
CA PRO A 180 7.60 -11.50 -6.43
C PRO A 180 9.11 -11.19 -6.47
N LEU A 181 9.53 -10.08 -5.83
CA LEU A 181 10.95 -9.74 -5.74
C LEU A 181 11.77 -10.80 -5.01
N LEU A 182 11.23 -11.41 -3.96
CA LEU A 182 11.90 -12.51 -3.27
C LEU A 182 12.06 -13.72 -4.19
N ALA A 183 11.03 -14.07 -4.96
CA ALA A 183 11.10 -15.18 -5.92
C ALA A 183 12.17 -14.93 -6.99
N ASP A 184 12.23 -13.69 -7.53
CA ASP A 184 13.25 -13.29 -8.50
C ASP A 184 14.66 -13.40 -7.91
N GLU A 185 14.88 -12.95 -6.67
CA GLU A 185 16.19 -13.03 -6.01
C GLU A 185 16.58 -14.47 -5.60
N LEU A 186 15.61 -15.32 -5.26
CA LEU A 186 15.87 -16.76 -5.05
C LEU A 186 16.24 -17.46 -6.36
N ALA A 187 15.72 -17.01 -7.51
CA ALA A 187 16.13 -17.52 -8.82
C ALA A 187 17.58 -17.16 -9.18
N GLU A 188 18.15 -16.10 -8.58
CA GLU A 188 19.57 -15.72 -8.74
C GLU A 188 20.53 -16.57 -7.88
N GLN A 189 20.02 -17.35 -6.92
CA GLN A 189 20.85 -18.16 -6.01
C GLN A 189 21.88 -19.04 -6.74
N PRO A 190 21.55 -19.77 -7.83
CA PRO A 190 22.53 -20.60 -8.52
C PRO A 190 23.73 -19.81 -9.06
N ARG A 191 23.53 -18.56 -9.46
CA ARG A 191 24.60 -17.70 -9.99
C ARG A 191 25.47 -17.14 -8.87
N ILE A 192 24.87 -16.81 -7.72
CA ILE A 192 25.61 -16.47 -6.49
C ILE A 192 26.47 -17.66 -6.04
N ASP A 193 25.91 -18.87 -6.01
CA ASP A 193 26.64 -20.08 -5.63
C ASP A 193 27.81 -20.35 -6.59
N LEU A 194 27.59 -20.19 -7.90
CA LEU A 194 28.64 -20.30 -8.92
C LEU A 194 29.76 -19.27 -8.69
N LEU A 195 29.40 -18.02 -8.39
CA LEU A 195 30.36 -16.95 -8.09
C LEU A 195 31.24 -17.33 -6.88
N VAL A 196 30.62 -17.77 -5.79
CA VAL A 196 31.32 -18.15 -4.55
C VAL A 196 32.22 -19.37 -4.77
N GLN A 197 31.74 -20.36 -5.52
CA GLN A 197 32.49 -21.59 -5.79
C GLN A 197 33.71 -21.36 -6.69
N ASN A 198 33.54 -20.58 -7.77
CA ASN A 198 34.57 -20.45 -8.82
C ASN A 198 35.51 -19.26 -8.62
N TYR A 199 35.09 -18.25 -7.86
CA TYR A 199 35.85 -17.01 -7.63
C TYR A 199 35.93 -16.67 -6.14
N PRO A 200 36.49 -17.54 -5.29
CA PRO A 200 36.58 -17.30 -3.86
C PRO A 200 37.43 -16.05 -3.59
N GLY A 201 36.81 -15.00 -3.06
CA GLY A 201 37.44 -13.68 -2.97
C GLY A 201 36.61 -12.65 -2.21
N PRO A 202 37.19 -11.46 -1.97
CA PRO A 202 36.48 -10.34 -1.34
C PRO A 202 35.20 -9.95 -2.09
N PHE A 203 35.25 -9.89 -3.42
CA PHE A 203 34.09 -9.60 -4.27
C PHE A 203 32.96 -10.61 -4.08
N ALA A 204 33.25 -11.91 -4.25
CA ALA A 204 32.24 -12.96 -4.09
C ALA A 204 31.62 -12.98 -2.68
N ARG A 205 32.42 -12.74 -1.62
CA ARG A 205 31.91 -12.63 -0.25
C ARG A 205 31.00 -11.43 -0.05
N ALA A 206 31.35 -10.27 -0.61
CA ALA A 206 30.53 -9.08 -0.53
C ALA A 206 29.20 -9.26 -1.29
N ALA A 207 29.26 -9.76 -2.52
CA ALA A 207 28.06 -10.03 -3.32
C ALA A 207 27.12 -11.06 -2.66
N ALA A 208 27.67 -12.15 -2.10
CA ALA A 208 26.86 -13.12 -1.37
C ALA A 208 26.25 -12.54 -0.08
N ALA A 209 26.97 -11.70 0.64
CA ALA A 209 26.46 -11.02 1.83
C ALA A 209 25.34 -10.02 1.49
N ASP A 210 25.48 -9.28 0.39
CA ASP A 210 24.47 -8.34 -0.09
C ASP A 210 23.20 -9.06 -0.55
N TRP A 211 23.34 -10.13 -1.36
CA TRP A 211 22.24 -10.99 -1.75
C TRP A 211 21.51 -11.56 -0.52
N GLN A 212 22.25 -12.08 0.46
CA GLN A 212 21.64 -12.60 1.69
C GLN A 212 20.89 -11.51 2.48
N ALA A 213 21.42 -10.28 2.53
CA ALA A 213 20.74 -9.16 3.18
C ALA A 213 19.43 -8.80 2.46
N VAL A 214 19.44 -8.81 1.12
CA VAL A 214 18.25 -8.58 0.27
C VAL A 214 17.20 -9.67 0.49
N VAL A 215 17.58 -10.95 0.41
CA VAL A 215 16.68 -12.08 0.68
C VAL A 215 16.08 -11.99 2.07
N THR A 216 16.89 -11.65 3.08
CA THR A 216 16.42 -11.49 4.47
C THR A 216 15.41 -10.35 4.57
N SER A 217 15.68 -9.21 3.93
CA SER A 217 14.76 -8.06 3.91
C SER A 217 13.44 -8.39 3.21
N LEU A 218 13.49 -9.06 2.04
CA LEU A 218 12.30 -9.38 1.24
C LEU A 218 11.46 -10.48 1.85
N SER A 219 12.07 -11.41 2.60
CA SER A 219 11.35 -12.47 3.33
C SER A 219 10.33 -11.91 4.32
N GLY A 220 10.59 -10.70 4.84
CA GLY A 220 9.76 -10.04 5.84
C GLY A 220 9.99 -10.57 7.25
N THR A 221 9.82 -9.69 8.23
CA THR A 221 9.92 -10.01 9.65
C THR A 221 8.92 -11.11 10.02
N PRO A 222 9.34 -12.20 10.68
CA PRO A 222 8.41 -13.21 11.19
C PRO A 222 7.64 -12.68 12.40
N TYR A 223 6.38 -13.09 12.52
CA TYR A 223 5.50 -12.73 13.63
C TYR A 223 4.89 -13.98 14.27
N GLU A 224 4.76 -13.92 15.59
CA GLU A 224 3.88 -14.84 16.31
C GLU A 224 2.55 -14.11 16.56
N LEU A 225 1.48 -14.70 16.02
CA LEU A 225 0.11 -14.25 16.28
C LEU A 225 -0.44 -15.06 17.45
N THR A 226 -0.99 -14.36 18.44
CA THR A 226 -1.73 -14.98 19.54
C THR A 226 -3.06 -15.53 19.03
N SER A 227 -3.69 -16.44 19.77
CA SER A 227 -4.95 -17.07 19.36
C SER A 227 -6.09 -16.07 19.18
N ASP A 228 -6.05 -14.94 19.89
CA ASP A 228 -7.05 -13.86 19.83
C ASP A 228 -6.81 -12.85 18.70
N ALA A 229 -5.66 -12.93 18.01
CA ALA A 229 -5.30 -11.95 16.97
C ALA A 229 -6.29 -11.93 15.80
N LEU A 230 -7.01 -13.04 15.58
CA LEU A 230 -7.98 -13.23 14.50
C LEU A 230 -9.45 -13.27 14.97
N ASP A 231 -9.75 -13.02 16.24
CA ASP A 231 -11.12 -13.03 16.80
C ASP A 231 -12.07 -12.10 16.02
N PHE A 232 -11.53 -11.00 15.48
CA PHE A 232 -12.29 -10.05 14.69
C PHE A 232 -12.81 -10.64 13.37
N ARG A 233 -12.13 -11.65 12.80
CA ARG A 233 -12.58 -12.36 11.60
C ARG A 233 -13.76 -13.26 11.92
N GLU A 234 -13.68 -14.02 13.02
CA GLU A 234 -14.80 -14.85 13.48
C GLU A 234 -16.03 -14.00 13.75
N LEU A 235 -15.86 -12.83 14.38
CA LEU A 235 -16.94 -11.86 14.56
C LEU A 235 -17.52 -11.39 13.22
N GLY A 236 -16.67 -11.08 12.24
CA GLY A 236 -17.09 -10.70 10.89
C GLY A 236 -17.90 -11.80 10.20
N GLU A 237 -17.43 -13.04 10.25
CA GLU A 237 -18.13 -14.21 9.71
C GLU A 237 -19.49 -14.42 10.38
N GLN A 238 -19.56 -14.30 11.72
CA GLN A 238 -20.81 -14.40 12.47
C GLN A 238 -21.82 -13.30 12.05
N ARG A 239 -21.36 -12.06 11.88
CA ARG A 239 -22.20 -10.95 11.40
C ARG A 239 -22.73 -11.22 9.99
N THR A 240 -21.86 -11.63 9.06
CA THR A 240 -22.24 -11.98 7.69
C THR A 240 -23.27 -13.10 7.66
N ALA A 241 -23.08 -14.16 8.46
CA ALA A 241 -24.01 -15.27 8.56
C ALA A 241 -25.37 -14.84 9.11
N GLN A 242 -25.39 -14.01 10.16
CA GLN A 242 -26.64 -13.50 10.76
C GLN A 242 -27.43 -12.65 9.76
N ILE A 243 -26.79 -11.70 9.07
CA ILE A 243 -27.47 -10.84 8.10
C ILE A 243 -27.91 -11.64 6.87
N THR A 244 -27.09 -12.58 6.39
CA THR A 244 -27.48 -13.47 5.28
C THR A 244 -28.73 -14.27 5.62
N ALA A 245 -28.80 -14.85 6.83
CA ALA A 245 -29.98 -15.59 7.28
C ALA A 245 -31.21 -14.67 7.38
N ALA A 246 -31.06 -13.47 7.96
CA ALA A 246 -32.15 -12.49 8.04
C ALA A 246 -32.66 -12.08 6.65
N GLY A 247 -31.75 -11.85 5.70
CA GLY A 247 -32.09 -11.50 4.32
C GLY A 247 -32.84 -12.61 3.59
N GLN A 248 -32.39 -13.86 3.73
CA GLN A 248 -33.08 -15.00 3.12
C GLN A 248 -34.49 -15.19 3.70
N VAL A 249 -34.65 -15.08 5.02
CA VAL A 249 -35.96 -15.16 5.68
C VAL A 249 -36.88 -14.04 5.21
N ALA A 250 -36.37 -12.80 5.13
CA ALA A 250 -37.14 -11.65 4.69
C ALA A 250 -37.57 -11.76 3.22
N TRP A 251 -36.68 -12.23 2.34
CA TRP A 251 -36.99 -12.51 0.93
C TRP A 251 -38.10 -13.55 0.79
N GLN A 252 -37.97 -14.70 1.46
CA GLN A 252 -38.98 -15.76 1.40
C GLN A 252 -40.33 -15.29 1.94
N ARG A 253 -40.33 -14.48 3.00
CA ARG A 253 -41.55 -13.88 3.55
C ARG A 253 -42.18 -12.90 2.56
N TYR A 254 -41.39 -12.00 1.96
CA TYR A 254 -41.88 -11.06 0.94
C TYR A 254 -42.56 -11.79 -0.22
N LEU A 255 -41.93 -12.86 -0.73
CA LEU A 255 -42.52 -13.68 -1.80
C LEU A 255 -43.81 -14.38 -1.37
N ALA A 256 -43.88 -14.87 -0.13
CA ALA A 256 -45.09 -15.51 0.39
C ALA A 256 -46.24 -14.51 0.56
N ASP A 257 -45.95 -13.32 1.08
CA ASP A 257 -46.92 -12.24 1.31
C ASP A 257 -47.53 -11.73 -0.02
N HIS A 258 -46.77 -11.82 -1.13
CA HIS A 258 -47.19 -11.38 -2.47
C HIS A 258 -47.50 -12.53 -3.45
N ALA A 259 -47.63 -13.78 -2.97
CA ALA A 259 -47.81 -14.94 -3.85
C ALA A 259 -49.07 -14.86 -4.72
N ALA A 260 -50.14 -14.23 -4.23
CA ALA A 260 -51.41 -14.10 -4.95
C ALA A 260 -51.36 -13.11 -6.13
N GLU A 261 -50.42 -12.16 -6.10
CA GLU A 261 -50.20 -11.16 -7.16
C GLU A 261 -48.99 -11.48 -8.05
N THR A 262 -48.31 -12.61 -7.79
CA THR A 262 -47.12 -13.02 -8.54
C THR A 262 -47.48 -13.77 -9.81
N VAL A 263 -46.89 -13.39 -10.93
CA VAL A 263 -47.02 -14.05 -12.24
C VAL A 263 -45.72 -14.77 -12.63
N PRO A 264 -45.76 -15.73 -13.58
CA PRO A 264 -44.56 -16.40 -14.07
C PRO A 264 -43.52 -15.42 -14.62
N ALA A 265 -42.24 -15.73 -14.38
CA ALA A 265 -41.11 -14.87 -14.72
C ALA A 265 -40.95 -14.55 -16.20
N PHE A 266 -41.48 -15.38 -17.11
CA PHE A 266 -41.47 -15.16 -18.56
C PHE A 266 -42.80 -15.61 -19.17
N PRO A 267 -43.80 -14.72 -19.28
CA PRO A 267 -45.07 -15.05 -19.90
C PRO A 267 -44.89 -15.18 -21.43
N SER A 268 -45.65 -16.08 -22.06
CA SER A 268 -45.67 -16.27 -23.52
C SER A 268 -46.44 -15.18 -24.30
N VAL A 269 -46.52 -13.96 -23.74
CA VAL A 269 -47.29 -12.83 -24.28
C VAL A 269 -46.37 -11.95 -25.13
N ASP A 270 -46.74 -11.70 -26.39
CA ASP A 270 -46.02 -10.74 -27.24
C ASP A 270 -46.13 -9.32 -26.65
N PRO A 271 -45.01 -8.61 -26.40
CA PRO A 271 -45.03 -7.34 -25.69
C PRO A 271 -45.75 -6.21 -26.44
N PHE A 272 -45.84 -6.28 -27.77
CA PHE A 272 -46.47 -5.24 -28.60
C PHE A 272 -47.85 -5.63 -29.12
N ARG A 273 -48.12 -6.93 -29.29
CA ARG A 273 -49.33 -7.44 -29.96
C ARG A 273 -50.23 -8.29 -29.07
N GLY A 274 -49.74 -8.75 -27.91
CA GLY A 274 -50.47 -9.62 -26.98
C GLY A 274 -51.41 -8.89 -26.03
N ASP A 275 -52.33 -9.63 -25.41
CA ASP A 275 -53.14 -9.13 -24.28
C ASP A 275 -52.29 -9.12 -23.00
N ARG A 276 -52.14 -7.92 -22.43
CA ARG A 276 -51.24 -7.64 -21.30
C ARG A 276 -51.99 -7.42 -19.98
N SER A 277 -53.32 -7.48 -20.00
CA SER A 277 -54.17 -7.16 -18.84
C SER A 277 -53.92 -8.07 -17.64
N GLY A 278 -53.56 -9.33 -17.86
CA GLY A 278 -53.18 -10.28 -16.79
C GLY A 278 -51.72 -10.18 -16.34
N LEU A 279 -50.91 -9.28 -16.92
CA LEU A 279 -49.49 -9.14 -16.65
C LEU A 279 -49.17 -7.80 -15.98
N VAL A 280 -49.70 -6.70 -16.51
CA VAL A 280 -49.41 -5.35 -16.05
C VAL A 280 -49.89 -5.14 -14.61
N GLY A 281 -49.04 -4.56 -13.77
CA GLY A 281 -49.31 -4.29 -12.35
C GLY A 281 -49.06 -5.48 -11.42
N ASN A 282 -49.03 -6.71 -11.96
CA ASN A 282 -48.69 -7.90 -11.20
C ASN A 282 -47.18 -7.98 -10.93
N LEU A 283 -46.82 -8.70 -9.87
CA LEU A 283 -45.45 -8.90 -9.44
C LEU A 283 -44.79 -10.00 -10.27
N VAL A 284 -43.58 -9.76 -10.75
CA VAL A 284 -42.74 -10.76 -11.40
C VAL A 284 -41.45 -10.94 -10.60
N VAL A 285 -41.05 -12.20 -10.38
CA VAL A 285 -39.75 -12.53 -9.77
C VAL A 285 -38.79 -12.88 -10.90
N LEU A 286 -37.85 -11.98 -11.17
CA LEU A 286 -36.86 -12.16 -12.22
C LEU A 286 -35.81 -13.20 -11.80
N PRO A 287 -35.27 -13.99 -12.75
CA PRO A 287 -34.08 -14.81 -12.48
C PRO A 287 -32.89 -13.92 -12.08
N GLU A 288 -31.86 -14.55 -11.52
CA GLU A 288 -30.65 -13.85 -11.08
C GLU A 288 -30.02 -13.07 -12.24
N ILE A 289 -29.85 -11.76 -12.02
CA ILE A 289 -29.23 -10.81 -12.93
C ILE A 289 -27.80 -10.56 -12.46
N THR A 290 -26.84 -10.75 -13.36
CA THR A 290 -25.41 -10.51 -13.16
C THR A 290 -24.95 -9.39 -14.09
N PRO A 291 -23.75 -8.79 -13.87
CA PRO A 291 -23.23 -7.72 -14.73
C PRO A 291 -23.12 -8.11 -16.21
N ARG A 292 -23.01 -9.41 -16.50
CA ARG A 292 -22.97 -9.93 -17.88
C ARG A 292 -24.30 -9.79 -18.63
N GLN A 293 -25.40 -9.60 -17.92
CA GLN A 293 -26.75 -9.43 -18.47
C GLN A 293 -27.16 -7.95 -18.53
N TRP A 294 -26.25 -7.02 -18.29
CA TRP A 294 -26.56 -5.60 -18.41
C TRP A 294 -26.56 -5.20 -19.88
N LEU A 295 -27.59 -4.46 -20.29
CA LEU A 295 -27.71 -3.94 -21.64
C LEU A 295 -27.45 -2.44 -21.65
N ILE A 296 -26.69 -1.98 -22.63
CA ILE A 296 -26.48 -0.56 -22.90
C ILE A 296 -27.27 -0.22 -24.15
N SER A 297 -28.14 0.78 -24.06
CA SER A 297 -28.92 1.27 -25.19
C SER A 297 -29.06 2.78 -25.09
N MET A 298 -28.63 3.49 -26.14
CA MET A 298 -28.70 4.96 -26.24
C MET A 298 -28.06 5.70 -25.03
N GLY A 299 -26.98 5.14 -24.47
CA GLY A 299 -26.26 5.73 -23.33
C GLY A 299 -26.83 5.41 -21.95
N SER A 300 -27.97 4.72 -21.86
CA SER A 300 -28.53 4.23 -20.59
C SER A 300 -28.22 2.75 -20.37
N VAL A 301 -28.03 2.37 -19.11
CA VAL A 301 -27.77 0.99 -18.68
C VAL A 301 -29.04 0.37 -18.11
N PHE A 302 -29.32 -0.88 -18.48
CA PHE A 302 -30.47 -1.64 -18.03
C PHE A 302 -30.02 -2.97 -17.43
N LEU A 303 -30.53 -3.29 -16.24
CA LEU A 303 -30.53 -4.66 -15.73
C LEU A 303 -31.54 -5.44 -16.58
N SER A 304 -31.13 -6.58 -17.15
CA SER A 304 -32.02 -7.37 -18.00
C SER A 304 -32.12 -8.82 -17.56
N ALA A 305 -33.32 -9.38 -17.74
CA ALA A 305 -33.61 -10.78 -17.54
C ALA A 305 -34.28 -11.34 -18.80
N THR A 306 -33.88 -12.54 -19.23
CA THR A 306 -34.42 -13.16 -20.46
C THR A 306 -34.39 -14.67 -20.43
N ASP A 307 -35.35 -15.29 -21.11
CA ASP A 307 -35.35 -16.71 -21.49
C ASP A 307 -34.99 -16.93 -22.98
N ARG A 308 -34.45 -15.89 -23.64
CA ARG A 308 -34.18 -15.71 -25.08
C ARG A 308 -35.36 -15.23 -25.91
N THR A 309 -36.59 -15.46 -25.48
CA THR A 309 -37.80 -15.10 -26.24
C THR A 309 -38.55 -13.91 -25.65
N SER A 310 -38.51 -13.78 -24.32
CA SER A 310 -39.10 -12.69 -23.57
C SER A 310 -38.01 -11.95 -22.78
N TRP A 311 -38.20 -10.65 -22.61
CA TRP A 311 -37.26 -9.79 -21.88
C TRP A 311 -37.98 -8.95 -20.83
N TYR A 312 -37.27 -8.72 -19.73
CA TYR A 312 -37.59 -7.70 -18.74
C TYR A 312 -36.42 -6.75 -18.59
N PHE A 313 -36.74 -5.48 -18.38
CA PHE A 313 -35.78 -4.42 -18.22
C PHE A 313 -36.05 -3.64 -16.94
N VAL A 314 -34.98 -3.35 -16.20
CA VAL A 314 -35.00 -2.41 -15.08
C VAL A 314 -33.94 -1.35 -15.38
N PRO A 315 -34.31 -0.07 -15.58
CA PRO A 315 -33.34 1.00 -15.76
C PRO A 315 -32.43 1.11 -14.54
N LEU A 316 -31.10 1.21 -14.74
CA LEU A 316 -30.16 1.38 -13.63
C LEU A 316 -30.38 2.72 -12.88
N GLU A 317 -30.91 3.72 -13.59
CA GLU A 317 -31.25 5.05 -13.05
C GLU A 317 -32.56 5.07 -12.26
N ASP A 318 -33.30 3.96 -12.20
CA ASP A 318 -34.54 3.88 -11.44
C ASP A 318 -34.26 4.19 -9.95
N PRO A 319 -35.06 5.05 -9.29
CA PRO A 319 -34.87 5.40 -7.88
C PRO A 319 -34.77 4.20 -6.94
N ALA A 320 -35.52 3.12 -7.21
CA ALA A 320 -35.48 1.90 -6.40
C ALA A 320 -34.16 1.15 -6.59
N VAL A 321 -33.61 1.13 -7.80
CA VAL A 321 -32.27 0.55 -8.04
C VAL A 321 -31.20 1.37 -7.34
N ARG A 322 -31.27 2.70 -7.38
CA ARG A 322 -30.36 3.56 -6.62
C ARG A 322 -30.44 3.29 -5.11
N ALA A 323 -31.65 3.17 -4.56
CA ALA A 323 -31.86 2.82 -3.15
C ALA A 323 -31.26 1.45 -2.78
N LEU A 324 -31.37 0.46 -3.66
CA LEU A 324 -30.72 -0.84 -3.49
C LEU A 324 -29.19 -0.71 -3.42
N TYR A 325 -28.57 0.08 -4.32
CA TYR A 325 -27.12 0.30 -4.28
C TYR A 325 -26.67 1.11 -3.06
N GLU A 326 -27.48 2.06 -2.59
CA GLU A 326 -27.23 2.77 -1.32
C GLU A 326 -27.27 1.80 -0.12
N ALA A 327 -28.24 0.89 -0.07
CA ALA A 327 -28.32 -0.16 0.94
C ALA A 327 -27.15 -1.15 0.84
N ALA A 328 -26.76 -1.53 -0.38
CA ALA A 328 -25.57 -2.35 -0.63
C ALA A 328 -24.28 -1.65 -0.15
N ASN A 329 -24.17 -0.33 -0.33
CA ASN A 329 -23.04 0.43 0.19
C ASN A 329 -23.00 0.42 1.73
N ARG A 330 -24.15 0.64 2.40
CA ARG A 330 -24.23 0.52 3.87
C ARG A 330 -23.84 -0.88 4.34
N TYR A 331 -24.34 -1.92 3.70
CA TYR A 331 -23.96 -3.30 3.99
C TYR A 331 -22.45 -3.55 3.84
N ARG A 332 -21.82 -3.05 2.77
CA ARG A 332 -20.36 -3.18 2.57
C ARG A 332 -19.57 -2.50 3.68
N ARG A 333 -20.09 -1.39 4.22
CA ARG A 333 -19.46 -0.65 5.31
C ARG A 333 -19.58 -1.36 6.65
N CYS A 334 -20.72 -1.95 6.98
CA CYS A 334 -20.99 -2.49 8.32
C CYS A 334 -20.98 -4.03 8.45
N VAL A 335 -21.20 -4.78 7.36
CA VAL A 335 -21.30 -6.25 7.37
C VAL A 335 -20.10 -6.89 6.68
N ALA A 336 -20.07 -6.85 5.35
CA ALA A 336 -19.06 -7.52 4.55
C ALA A 336 -18.77 -6.73 3.27
N PRO A 337 -17.50 -6.33 3.02
CA PRO A 337 -17.16 -5.48 1.90
C PRO A 337 -17.26 -6.18 0.53
N ASP A 338 -17.22 -7.51 0.50
CA ASP A 338 -17.20 -8.36 -0.70
C ASP A 338 -18.59 -8.84 -1.15
N LEU A 339 -19.60 -7.98 -1.06
CA LEU A 339 -20.95 -8.30 -1.53
C LEU A 339 -20.98 -8.55 -3.05
N ARG A 340 -21.42 -9.76 -3.44
CA ARG A 340 -21.58 -10.16 -4.85
C ARG A 340 -22.65 -9.33 -5.55
N GLU A 341 -22.33 -8.84 -6.76
CA GLU A 341 -23.25 -8.06 -7.61
C GLU A 341 -24.17 -8.95 -8.45
N SER A 342 -24.77 -9.96 -7.84
CA SER A 342 -25.86 -10.72 -8.45
C SER A 342 -27.17 -10.33 -7.79
N ILE A 343 -28.23 -10.12 -8.57
CA ILE A 343 -29.46 -9.48 -8.07
C ILE A 343 -30.67 -10.32 -8.48
N LEU A 344 -31.47 -10.71 -7.50
CA LEU A 344 -32.86 -11.15 -7.70
C LEU A 344 -33.77 -9.95 -7.47
N ILE A 345 -34.69 -9.71 -8.39
CA ILE A 345 -35.65 -8.60 -8.32
C ILE A 345 -37.06 -9.17 -8.33
N ALA A 346 -37.87 -8.78 -7.36
CA ALA A 346 -39.33 -8.85 -7.44
C ALA A 346 -39.83 -7.45 -7.79
N GLY A 347 -40.61 -7.31 -8.85
CA GLY A 347 -41.09 -5.99 -9.27
C GLY A 347 -42.37 -6.03 -10.09
N ARG A 348 -43.02 -4.88 -10.22
CA ARG A 348 -44.32 -4.74 -10.90
C ARG A 348 -44.10 -4.49 -12.38
N VAL A 349 -44.77 -5.26 -13.23
CA VAL A 349 -44.66 -5.10 -14.69
C VAL A 349 -45.38 -3.82 -15.12
N LEU A 350 -44.68 -2.94 -15.83
CA LEU A 350 -45.20 -1.67 -16.32
C LEU A 350 -46.02 -1.82 -17.62
N PRO A 351 -46.95 -0.88 -17.90
CA PRO A 351 -47.86 -0.98 -19.05
C PRO A 351 -47.19 -0.80 -20.40
N ASP A 352 -46.07 -0.08 -20.45
CA ASP A 352 -45.42 0.30 -21.70
C ASP A 352 -44.32 -0.69 -22.07
N PRO A 353 -44.41 -1.36 -23.23
CA PRO A 353 -43.39 -2.29 -23.68
C PRO A 353 -42.21 -1.51 -24.27
N ARG A 354 -41.02 -2.09 -24.16
CA ARG A 354 -39.78 -1.47 -24.61
C ARG A 354 -39.05 -2.36 -25.61
N MET A 355 -38.38 -1.73 -26.56
CA MET A 355 -37.41 -2.38 -27.43
C MET A 355 -36.06 -1.70 -27.26
N LEU A 356 -35.05 -2.47 -26.88
CA LEU A 356 -33.67 -2.00 -26.73
C LEU A 356 -32.82 -2.46 -27.92
N ALA A 357 -32.03 -1.55 -28.47
CA ALA A 357 -30.99 -1.88 -29.43
C ALA A 357 -29.67 -2.01 -28.67
N ALA A 358 -29.25 -3.25 -28.39
CA ALA A 358 -27.94 -3.57 -27.85
C ALA A 358 -27.00 -4.00 -28.99
N ASP A 359 -25.72 -4.24 -28.67
CA ASP A 359 -24.78 -4.89 -29.61
C ASP A 359 -25.23 -6.34 -29.89
N GLY A 360 -26.18 -6.50 -30.82
CA GLY A 360 -26.84 -7.77 -31.10
C GLY A 360 -28.28 -7.61 -31.63
N PRO A 361 -29.08 -8.70 -31.66
CA PRO A 361 -30.50 -8.62 -32.00
C PRO A 361 -31.26 -7.74 -30.99
N SER A 362 -32.22 -6.96 -31.50
CA SER A 362 -33.05 -6.09 -30.66
C SER A 362 -33.83 -6.91 -29.62
N ALA A 363 -33.78 -6.46 -28.37
CA ALA A 363 -34.48 -7.09 -27.25
C ALA A 363 -35.83 -6.40 -27.03
N ALA A 364 -36.92 -7.14 -27.19
CA ALA A 364 -38.29 -6.66 -26.97
C ALA A 364 -38.85 -7.25 -25.67
N GLY A 365 -39.41 -6.41 -24.81
CA GLY A 365 -39.80 -6.81 -23.47
C GLY A 365 -40.60 -5.75 -22.71
N PHE A 366 -40.69 -5.93 -21.40
CA PHE A 366 -41.40 -5.03 -20.50
C PHE A 366 -40.46 -4.37 -19.51
N ASP A 367 -40.78 -3.13 -19.13
CA ASP A 367 -40.14 -2.52 -17.97
C ASP A 367 -40.73 -3.09 -16.67
N VAL A 368 -39.89 -3.21 -15.65
CA VAL A 368 -40.27 -3.66 -14.31
C VAL A 368 -39.90 -2.56 -13.32
N ALA A 369 -40.86 -2.12 -12.53
CA ALA A 369 -40.62 -1.26 -11.38
C ALA A 369 -40.22 -2.14 -10.19
N PRO A 370 -38.98 -2.06 -9.67
CA PRO A 370 -38.54 -2.90 -8.56
C PRO A 370 -39.34 -2.62 -7.29
N ALA A 371 -39.78 -3.68 -6.62
CA ALA A 371 -40.54 -3.61 -5.37
C ALA A 371 -39.74 -4.23 -4.20
N ALA A 372 -38.97 -5.28 -4.46
CA ALA A 372 -37.97 -5.80 -3.54
C ALA A 372 -36.79 -6.42 -4.29
N ALA A 373 -35.65 -6.55 -3.62
CA ALA A 373 -34.48 -7.20 -4.19
C ALA A 373 -33.69 -8.02 -3.15
N LEU A 374 -33.06 -9.09 -3.63
CA LEU A 374 -32.05 -9.85 -2.90
C LEU A 374 -30.74 -9.81 -3.68
N MET A 375 -29.72 -9.16 -3.13
CA MET A 375 -28.39 -9.04 -3.74
C MET A 375 -27.38 -9.99 -3.10
N GLY A 376 -26.60 -10.69 -3.92
CA GLY A 376 -25.55 -11.62 -3.52
C GLY A 376 -26.04 -12.84 -2.72
N GLY A 377 -27.35 -13.06 -2.64
CA GLY A 377 -27.97 -14.07 -1.77
C GLY A 377 -27.99 -13.71 -0.27
N SER A 378 -27.58 -12.50 0.09
CA SER A 378 -27.43 -12.05 1.49
C SER A 378 -28.21 -10.77 1.81
N LEU A 379 -28.15 -9.77 0.95
CA LEU A 379 -28.74 -8.45 1.18
C LEU A 379 -30.17 -8.40 0.64
N PHE A 380 -31.18 -8.56 1.51
CA PHE A 380 -32.57 -8.28 1.14
C PHE A 380 -32.94 -6.84 1.46
N VAL A 381 -33.59 -6.15 0.53
CA VAL A 381 -34.17 -4.82 0.71
C VAL A 381 -35.60 -4.82 0.18
N ASP A 382 -36.53 -4.35 1.01
CA ASP A 382 -37.85 -3.93 0.57
C ASP A 382 -37.75 -2.50 0.02
N LEU A 383 -38.01 -2.33 -1.27
CA LEU A 383 -37.85 -1.07 -1.99
C LEU A 383 -39.13 -0.23 -1.97
N GLU A 384 -40.23 -0.78 -1.46
CA GLU A 384 -41.48 -0.05 -1.22
C GLU A 384 -41.46 0.64 0.17
N GLU A 385 -40.63 0.16 1.10
CA GLU A 385 -40.42 0.76 2.42
C GLU A 385 -39.59 2.07 2.37
N PRO A 386 -40.02 3.19 2.99
CA PRO A 386 -39.37 4.50 2.84
C PRO A 386 -37.91 4.59 3.28
N GLU A 387 -37.50 3.76 4.25
CA GLU A 387 -36.12 3.80 4.78
C GLU A 387 -35.15 2.93 3.96
N HIS A 388 -35.65 2.06 3.09
CA HIS A 388 -34.87 1.12 2.27
C HIS A 388 -33.77 0.40 3.05
N ARG A 389 -34.07 0.01 4.30
CA ARG A 389 -33.12 -0.72 5.15
C ARG A 389 -33.02 -2.16 4.69
N PHE A 390 -31.83 -2.73 4.77
CA PHE A 390 -31.69 -4.15 4.53
C PHE A 390 -32.11 -4.97 5.76
N ALA A 391 -32.54 -6.21 5.53
CA ALA A 391 -32.97 -7.09 6.61
C ALA A 391 -31.86 -7.30 7.66
N GLY A 392 -32.19 -7.07 8.93
CA GLY A 392 -31.23 -7.18 10.05
C GLY A 392 -30.36 -5.94 10.27
N GLU A 393 -30.46 -4.89 9.45
CA GLU A 393 -29.66 -3.65 9.61
C GLU A 393 -29.83 -3.00 10.99
N ARG A 394 -31.04 -3.05 11.57
CA ARG A 394 -31.33 -2.50 12.91
C ARG A 394 -30.71 -3.30 14.06
N ASP A 395 -30.46 -4.58 13.85
CA ASP A 395 -29.95 -5.50 14.87
C ASP A 395 -28.42 -5.54 14.89
N LEU A 396 -27.77 -4.85 13.95
CA LEU A 396 -26.33 -4.66 13.95
C LEU A 396 -25.94 -3.90 15.22
N LYS A 397 -25.14 -4.58 16.06
CA LYS A 397 -24.52 -3.96 17.22
C LYS A 397 -23.29 -3.18 16.77
N ASP A 398 -23.30 -1.89 17.03
CA ASP A 398 -22.10 -1.05 16.95
C ASP A 398 -21.15 -1.48 18.06
N LEU A 399 -20.10 -2.22 17.67
CA LEU A 399 -18.97 -2.43 18.56
C LEU A 399 -18.07 -1.22 18.42
N GLN A 400 -17.96 -0.45 19.49
CA GLN A 400 -17.13 0.74 19.48
C GLN A 400 -15.75 0.42 20.04
N VAL A 401 -14.72 0.94 19.39
CA VAL A 401 -13.39 1.01 20.02
C VAL A 401 -13.43 2.02 21.15
N ALA A 402 -12.55 1.83 22.14
CA ALA A 402 -12.39 2.83 23.19
C ALA A 402 -11.86 4.13 22.58
N GLU A 403 -12.50 5.26 22.93
CA GLU A 403 -12.07 6.57 22.46
C GLU A 403 -10.61 6.85 22.90
N LEU A 404 -9.78 7.28 21.95
CA LEU A 404 -8.40 7.63 22.26
C LEU A 404 -8.35 8.89 23.11
N ARG A 405 -7.53 8.86 24.16
CA ARG A 405 -7.27 10.04 25.00
C ARG A 405 -6.63 11.15 24.15
N PRO A 406 -6.86 12.44 24.47
CA PRO A 406 -6.22 13.55 23.74
C PRO A 406 -4.68 13.50 23.70
N ALA A 407 -4.06 12.87 24.71
CA ALA A 407 -2.61 12.67 24.81
C ALA A 407 -2.11 11.38 24.12
N ALA A 408 -2.94 10.71 23.31
CA ALA A 408 -2.52 9.52 22.57
C ALA A 408 -1.31 9.81 21.69
N THR A 409 -0.34 8.88 21.67
CA THR A 409 0.86 9.00 20.83
C THR A 409 0.52 8.73 19.35
N PRO A 410 1.38 9.12 18.39
CA PRO A 410 1.17 8.79 16.97
C PRO A 410 0.99 7.28 16.72
N ARG A 411 1.75 6.45 17.46
CA ARG A 411 1.60 4.99 17.48
C ARG A 411 0.18 4.58 17.88
N GLN A 412 -0.33 5.10 18.99
CA GLN A 412 -1.67 4.78 19.49
C GLN A 412 -2.77 5.25 18.54
N VAL A 413 -2.56 6.34 17.78
CA VAL A 413 -3.49 6.79 16.74
C VAL A 413 -3.60 5.75 15.63
N ILE A 414 -2.48 5.23 15.11
CA ILE A 414 -2.49 4.20 14.06
C ILE A 414 -2.99 2.85 14.60
N GLU A 415 -2.64 2.47 15.83
CA GLU A 415 -3.17 1.27 16.49
C GLU A 415 -4.70 1.37 16.69
N GLY A 416 -5.20 2.56 17.03
CA GLY A 416 -6.63 2.84 17.12
C GLY A 416 -7.33 2.73 15.76
N LEU A 417 -6.68 3.21 14.70
CA LEU A 417 -7.16 3.10 13.32
C LEU A 417 -7.32 1.63 12.89
N VAL A 418 -6.30 0.80 13.16
CA VAL A 418 -6.34 -0.65 12.89
C VAL A 418 -7.42 -1.34 13.73
N SER A 419 -7.54 -0.98 15.01
CA SER A 419 -8.56 -1.55 15.91
C SER A 419 -9.98 -1.24 15.44
N ALA A 420 -10.22 -0.01 14.97
CA ALA A 420 -11.50 0.41 14.43
C ALA A 420 -11.88 -0.42 13.18
N LEU A 421 -10.93 -0.69 12.28
CA LEU A 421 -11.14 -1.56 11.11
C LEU A 421 -11.45 -3.01 11.49
N LYS A 422 -10.76 -3.55 12.51
CA LYS A 422 -11.02 -4.91 13.02
C LYS A 422 -12.44 -5.02 13.59
N LEU A 423 -12.87 -4.06 14.41
CA LEU A 423 -14.21 -4.06 15.01
C LEU A 423 -15.34 -3.62 14.06
N GLY A 424 -15.00 -2.92 12.98
CA GLY A 424 -15.98 -2.30 12.08
C GLY A 424 -16.56 -0.99 12.61
N ASP A 425 -15.80 -0.25 13.43
CA ASP A 425 -16.18 1.06 13.96
C ASP A 425 -15.76 2.17 13.00
N GLU A 426 -16.63 2.47 12.03
CA GLU A 426 -16.34 3.44 10.99
C GLU A 426 -16.24 4.88 11.52
N ASP A 427 -17.06 5.23 12.51
CA ASP A 427 -17.08 6.57 13.09
C ASP A 427 -15.78 6.86 13.84
N ALA A 428 -15.30 5.91 14.63
CA ALA A 428 -14.00 6.04 15.27
C ALA A 428 -12.86 6.10 14.25
N TRP A 429 -12.93 5.30 13.18
CA TRP A 429 -11.93 5.34 12.10
C TRP A 429 -11.86 6.72 11.44
N LYS A 430 -13.02 7.28 11.06
CA LYS A 430 -13.14 8.61 10.44
C LYS A 430 -12.65 9.73 11.37
N ALA A 431 -12.94 9.63 12.67
CA ALA A 431 -12.55 10.64 13.66
C ALA A 431 -11.02 10.77 13.87
N LEU A 432 -10.23 9.80 13.42
CA LEU A 432 -8.78 9.81 13.55
C LEU A 432 -8.08 10.63 12.45
N PHE A 433 -8.77 10.95 11.35
CA PHE A 433 -8.19 11.74 10.27
C PHE A 433 -8.17 13.23 10.59
N ALA A 434 -7.18 13.92 10.04
CA ALA A 434 -7.06 15.36 10.13
C ALA A 434 -8.17 16.03 9.31
N ASP A 435 -8.72 17.12 9.85
CA ASP A 435 -9.66 18.00 9.14
C ASP A 435 -8.95 19.23 8.55
N TRP A 436 -7.63 19.19 8.42
CA TRP A 436 -6.80 20.24 7.82
C TRP A 436 -5.88 19.64 6.77
N TYR A 437 -5.31 20.50 5.93
CA TYR A 437 -4.40 20.07 4.86
C TYR A 437 -3.25 21.04 4.68
N LEU A 438 -2.07 20.50 4.36
CA LEU A 438 -0.85 21.26 4.09
C LEU A 438 -0.37 20.98 2.66
N VAL A 439 -0.22 22.02 1.86
CA VAL A 439 0.37 21.91 0.52
C VAL A 439 1.82 22.38 0.57
N PRO A 440 2.80 21.49 0.35
CA PRO A 440 4.19 21.89 0.24
C PRO A 440 4.39 22.74 -1.03
N GLY A 441 5.30 23.71 -0.97
CA GLY A 441 5.66 24.56 -2.12
C GLY A 441 7.06 25.15 -1.96
N GLU A 442 7.49 25.95 -2.94
CA GLU A 442 8.82 26.60 -2.93
C GLU A 442 8.97 27.71 -1.86
N GLY A 443 7.86 28.11 -1.22
CA GLY A 443 7.81 29.06 -0.09
C GLY A 443 7.23 28.45 1.18
N PRO A 444 6.77 29.27 2.15
CA PRO A 444 6.03 28.76 3.31
C PRO A 444 4.86 27.88 2.84
N PRO A 445 4.68 26.69 3.43
CA PRO A 445 3.65 25.77 2.97
C PRO A 445 2.26 26.39 3.14
N LEU A 446 1.36 26.11 2.20
CA LEU A 446 -0.01 26.62 2.25
C LEU A 446 -0.83 25.74 3.19
N TYR A 447 -1.48 26.36 4.17
CA TYR A 447 -2.30 25.67 5.17
C TYR A 447 -3.79 25.94 4.96
N TYR A 448 -4.57 24.87 4.86
CA TYR A 448 -6.02 24.89 4.83
C TYR A 448 -6.56 24.47 6.19
N ALA A 449 -7.17 25.41 6.91
CA ALA A 449 -7.65 25.19 8.28
C ALA A 449 -8.82 24.22 8.41
N PHE A 450 -9.58 24.05 7.32
CA PHE A 450 -10.67 23.09 7.20
C PHE A 450 -10.65 22.47 5.80
N TYR A 451 -10.18 21.24 5.73
CA TYR A 451 -10.10 20.40 4.55
C TYR A 451 -10.32 18.94 4.99
N PRO A 452 -11.56 18.57 5.32
CA PRO A 452 -11.86 17.22 5.78
C PRO A 452 -11.67 16.20 4.65
N TYR A 453 -11.38 14.96 5.02
CA TYR A 453 -11.34 13.84 4.10
C TYR A 453 -12.66 13.77 3.30
N PRO A 454 -12.62 13.89 1.96
CA PRO A 454 -13.84 13.84 1.16
C PRO A 454 -14.69 12.58 1.44
N PRO A 455 -16.01 12.71 1.69
CA PRO A 455 -16.89 11.60 2.05
C PRO A 455 -16.86 10.41 1.08
N ALA A 456 -16.76 10.67 -0.22
CA ALA A 456 -16.69 9.60 -1.21
C ALA A 456 -15.39 8.78 -1.08
N ASN A 457 -14.26 9.47 -0.90
CA ASN A 457 -12.94 8.82 -0.80
C ASN A 457 -12.80 8.07 0.53
N VAL A 458 -13.29 8.64 1.63
CA VAL A 458 -13.21 8.01 2.96
C VAL A 458 -14.07 6.76 3.04
N ASP A 459 -15.25 6.74 2.40
CA ASP A 459 -16.11 5.55 2.32
C ASP A 459 -15.45 4.44 1.48
N GLU A 460 -14.87 4.79 0.32
CA GLU A 460 -14.14 3.83 -0.52
C GLU A 460 -12.93 3.24 0.20
N ASP A 461 -12.14 4.09 0.86
CA ASP A 461 -10.95 3.69 1.58
C ASP A 461 -11.28 2.86 2.82
N TRP A 462 -12.40 3.14 3.50
CA TRP A 462 -12.93 2.30 4.56
C TRP A 462 -13.29 0.90 4.05
N ILE A 463 -14.09 0.80 2.98
CA ILE A 463 -14.53 -0.48 2.42
C ILE A 463 -13.31 -1.29 1.95
N ARG A 464 -12.37 -0.65 1.23
CA ARG A 464 -11.14 -1.30 0.76
C ARG A 464 -10.29 -1.80 1.93
N SER A 465 -10.12 -0.99 2.97
CA SER A 465 -9.33 -1.37 4.15
C SER A 465 -9.97 -2.51 4.92
N ARG A 466 -11.30 -2.51 5.07
CA ARG A 466 -12.05 -3.63 5.67
C ARG A 466 -11.90 -4.90 4.85
N ALA A 467 -11.94 -4.83 3.52
CA ALA A 467 -11.78 -5.99 2.65
C ALA A 467 -10.41 -6.64 2.83
N LEU A 468 -9.36 -5.83 2.98
CA LEU A 468 -8.00 -6.32 3.23
C LEU A 468 -7.89 -6.97 4.61
N ILE A 469 -8.36 -6.32 5.69
CA ILE A 469 -8.29 -6.84 7.06
C ILE A 469 -9.12 -8.12 7.27
N LEU A 470 -10.30 -8.21 6.65
CA LEU A 470 -11.14 -9.40 6.74
C LEU A 470 -10.70 -10.53 5.80
N GLY A 471 -9.90 -10.21 4.77
CA GLY A 471 -9.41 -11.17 3.77
C GLY A 471 -7.92 -11.49 3.92
N ASP A 472 -7.08 -10.82 3.14
CA ASP A 472 -5.67 -11.19 2.96
C ASP A 472 -4.78 -10.86 4.17
N LEU A 473 -5.14 -9.87 4.99
CA LEU A 473 -4.34 -9.41 6.12
C LEU A 473 -4.76 -10.10 7.41
N GLU A 474 -3.84 -10.81 8.04
CA GLU A 474 -4.08 -11.44 9.33
C GLU A 474 -3.92 -10.45 10.48
N ASP A 475 -2.99 -9.50 10.36
CA ASP A 475 -2.78 -8.44 11.34
C ASP A 475 -2.05 -7.24 10.72
N VAL A 476 -2.08 -6.10 11.42
CA VAL A 476 -1.30 -4.90 11.09
C VAL A 476 -0.69 -4.37 12.38
N ARG A 477 0.64 -4.21 12.41
CA ARG A 477 1.37 -3.78 13.61
C ARG A 477 2.19 -2.54 13.36
N VAL A 478 2.13 -1.56 14.27
CA VAL A 478 3.06 -0.42 14.22
C VAL A 478 4.45 -0.88 14.62
N VAL A 479 5.42 -0.75 13.72
CA VAL A 479 6.79 -1.23 13.92
C VAL A 479 7.76 -0.11 14.22
N TRP A 480 7.49 1.09 13.71
CA TRP A 480 8.34 2.24 13.97
C TRP A 480 7.56 3.55 14.04
N THR A 481 7.98 4.46 14.92
CA THR A 481 7.45 5.83 15.00
C THR A 481 8.61 6.81 15.02
N GLY A 482 8.58 7.81 14.13
CA GLY A 482 9.60 8.84 14.04
C GLY A 482 9.53 9.88 15.16
N GLU A 483 10.50 10.80 15.13
CA GLU A 483 10.46 11.99 15.99
C GLU A 483 9.56 13.07 15.36
N PRO A 484 8.87 13.88 16.18
CA PRO A 484 8.12 15.03 15.70
C PRO A 484 9.01 16.00 14.92
N ARG A 485 8.58 16.33 13.70
CA ARG A 485 9.18 17.39 12.88
C ARG A 485 8.21 18.53 12.73
N LEU A 486 8.69 19.76 12.91
CA LEU A 486 7.88 20.97 12.71
C LEU A 486 7.78 21.27 11.21
N LEU A 487 6.56 21.24 10.67
CA LEU A 487 6.27 21.53 9.27
C LEU A 487 6.00 23.01 9.02
N LEU A 488 5.30 23.65 9.96
CA LEU A 488 4.89 25.03 9.90
C LEU A 488 5.01 25.61 11.32
N ARG A 489 5.55 26.81 11.44
CA ARG A 489 5.63 27.55 12.69
C ARG A 489 4.55 28.61 12.73
N GLY A 490 4.01 28.87 13.91
CA GLY A 490 3.02 29.94 14.11
C GLY A 490 3.54 31.35 13.80
N THR A 491 4.87 31.49 13.62
CA THR A 491 5.53 32.74 13.24
C THR A 491 5.77 32.90 11.74
N ASP A 492 5.49 31.87 10.92
CA ASP A 492 5.82 31.90 9.48
C ASP A 492 4.95 32.93 8.73
N TYR A 493 3.71 33.16 9.20
CA TYR A 493 2.84 34.25 8.77
C TYR A 493 1.71 34.50 9.81
N PRO A 494 1.05 35.67 9.79
CA PRO A 494 -0.04 35.96 10.72
C PRO A 494 -1.16 34.91 10.68
N GLY A 495 -1.40 34.24 11.81
CA GLY A 495 -2.42 33.20 11.94
C GLY A 495 -1.98 31.79 11.53
N ALA A 496 -0.71 31.57 11.20
CA ALA A 496 -0.16 30.23 11.02
C ALA A 496 -0.30 29.41 12.33
N PRO A 497 -0.66 28.12 12.26
CA PRO A 497 -0.52 27.23 13.41
C PRO A 497 0.91 26.70 13.56
N ASP A 498 1.24 26.19 14.74
CA ASP A 498 2.33 25.23 14.89
C ASP A 498 1.82 23.86 14.44
N LEU A 499 2.43 23.32 13.38
CA LEU A 499 2.06 22.02 12.82
C LEU A 499 3.25 21.07 12.89
N GLU A 500 3.11 20.01 13.68
CA GLU A 500 4.11 18.96 13.78
C GLU A 500 3.63 17.70 13.07
N GLU A 501 4.58 16.94 12.50
CA GLU A 501 4.32 15.66 11.86
C GLU A 501 5.25 14.58 12.40
N VAL A 502 4.74 13.36 12.45
CA VAL A 502 5.49 12.13 12.72
C VAL A 502 5.20 11.13 11.62
N ALA A 503 6.26 10.52 11.07
CA ALA A 503 6.13 9.35 10.22
C ALA A 503 5.94 8.10 11.10
N VAL A 504 4.95 7.27 10.79
CA VAL A 504 4.69 6.00 11.45
C VAL A 504 4.77 4.89 10.40
N GLU A 505 5.48 3.81 10.71
CA GLU A 505 5.58 2.65 9.83
C GLU A 505 4.85 1.46 10.46
N VAL A 506 4.11 0.74 9.62
CA VAL A 506 3.39 -0.48 9.98
C VAL A 506 3.96 -1.69 9.25
N ASP A 507 3.79 -2.88 9.80
CA ASP A 507 3.94 -4.13 9.07
C ASP A 507 2.56 -4.74 8.84
N HIS A 508 2.27 -5.05 7.58
CA HIS A 508 1.12 -5.85 7.18
C HIS A 508 1.50 -7.32 7.26
N ILE A 509 0.72 -8.12 7.98
CA ILE A 509 1.06 -9.50 8.28
C ILE A 509 0.14 -10.43 7.50
N GLY A 510 0.73 -11.40 6.82
CA GLY A 510 0.01 -12.48 6.14
C GLY A 510 0.70 -13.82 6.34
N SER A 511 0.01 -14.89 5.95
CA SER A 511 0.51 -16.26 6.06
C SER A 511 1.19 -16.71 4.76
N PHE A 512 2.44 -17.13 4.87
CA PHE A 512 3.26 -17.60 3.77
C PHE A 512 4.00 -18.86 4.23
N ASP A 513 3.83 -19.96 3.49
CA ASP A 513 4.49 -21.25 3.78
C ASP A 513 4.28 -21.75 5.22
N GLY A 514 3.13 -21.44 5.82
CA GLY A 514 2.78 -21.81 7.19
C GLY A 514 3.35 -20.90 8.29
N GLU A 515 4.00 -19.79 7.91
CA GLU A 515 4.53 -18.79 8.84
C GLU A 515 3.86 -17.42 8.63
N HIS A 516 3.65 -16.67 9.71
CA HIS A 516 3.16 -15.30 9.62
C HIS A 516 4.35 -14.35 9.41
N ARG A 517 4.31 -13.56 8.34
CA ARG A 517 5.42 -12.67 7.96
C ARG A 517 4.92 -11.32 7.49
N ALA A 518 5.70 -10.28 7.78
CA ALA A 518 5.52 -8.98 7.16
C ALA A 518 5.54 -9.11 5.64
N PHE A 519 4.67 -8.37 4.97
CA PHE A 519 4.71 -8.22 3.53
C PHE A 519 4.32 -6.79 3.12
N CYS A 520 4.56 -6.49 1.85
CA CYS A 520 4.13 -5.26 1.21
C CYS A 520 3.62 -5.63 -0.19
N ASP A 521 2.60 -4.94 -0.67
CA ASP A 521 2.13 -5.03 -2.06
C ASP A 521 1.55 -3.67 -2.51
N THR A 522 0.95 -3.62 -3.70
CA THR A 522 0.39 -2.39 -4.27
C THR A 522 -0.90 -1.90 -3.60
N ARG A 523 -1.52 -2.74 -2.76
CA ARG A 523 -2.84 -2.53 -2.15
C ARG A 523 -2.73 -1.97 -0.73
N VAL A 524 -1.55 -2.07 -0.12
CA VAL A 524 -1.29 -1.65 1.26
C VAL A 524 -0.33 -0.48 1.37
N HIS A 525 -0.48 0.32 2.43
CA HIS A 525 0.30 1.51 2.72
C HIS A 525 1.11 1.37 4.00
N ARG A 526 2.43 1.28 3.86
CA ARG A 526 3.32 1.00 5.00
C ARG A 526 3.68 2.23 5.83
N VAL A 527 3.77 3.40 5.20
CA VAL A 527 4.19 4.65 5.84
C VAL A 527 3.00 5.59 5.95
N TRP A 528 2.80 6.09 7.16
CA TRP A 528 1.71 6.97 7.56
C TRP A 528 2.26 8.30 8.07
N SER A 529 1.61 9.39 7.71
CA SER A 529 1.89 10.71 8.28
C SER A 529 0.84 11.04 9.32
N VAL A 530 1.27 11.29 10.55
CA VAL A 530 0.40 11.71 11.66
C VAL A 530 0.79 13.13 12.06
N GLN A 531 -0.16 14.05 12.08
CA GLN A 531 0.07 15.46 12.38
C GLN A 531 -0.69 15.91 13.63
N ARG A 532 -0.18 16.94 14.30
CA ARG A 532 -0.94 17.68 15.32
C ARG A 532 -0.82 19.17 15.11
N ARG A 533 -1.90 19.87 15.44
CA ARG A 533 -2.04 21.33 15.33
C ARG A 533 -2.01 21.97 16.72
N ASN A 534 -1.14 22.95 16.94
CA ASN A 534 -1.02 23.73 18.17
C ASN A 534 -0.93 22.86 19.44
N ALA A 535 -0.08 21.83 19.40
CA ALA A 535 0.05 20.82 20.48
C ALA A 535 -1.26 20.08 20.84
N GLY A 536 -2.26 20.09 19.96
CA GLY A 536 -3.49 19.32 20.08
C GLY A 536 -3.30 17.82 19.85
N PRO A 537 -4.41 17.06 19.68
CA PRO A 537 -4.33 15.62 19.46
C PRO A 537 -3.68 15.32 18.11
N TRP A 538 -2.99 14.17 18.06
CA TRP A 538 -2.47 13.61 16.82
C TRP A 538 -3.62 13.08 15.94
N ARG A 539 -3.49 13.29 14.63
CA ARG A 539 -4.46 12.92 13.59
C ARG A 539 -3.75 12.43 12.34
N VAL A 540 -4.33 11.46 11.64
CA VAL A 540 -3.81 10.93 10.38
C VAL A 540 -3.97 11.97 9.28
N ALA A 541 -2.85 12.40 8.69
CA ALA A 541 -2.82 13.39 7.63
C ALA A 541 -2.65 12.78 6.23
N SER A 542 -2.24 11.51 6.14
CA SER A 542 -2.24 10.76 4.89
C SER A 542 -3.67 10.30 4.57
N PHE A 543 -4.33 10.93 3.60
CA PHE A 543 -5.63 10.49 3.07
C PHE A 543 -5.47 9.23 2.22
N GLN A 544 -5.43 8.08 2.88
CA GLN A 544 -5.35 6.76 2.27
C GLN A 544 -5.95 5.68 3.18
N GLY A 545 -6.34 4.54 2.60
CA GLY A 545 -6.64 3.28 3.31
C GLY A 545 -5.38 2.54 3.76
N ILE A 546 -5.54 1.41 4.48
CA ILE A 546 -4.42 0.61 5.02
C ILE A 546 -3.44 0.10 3.98
#